data_AF-A0A7J3W735-F1
#
_entry.id   AF-A0A7J3W735-F1
#
_cell.length_a   1.000
_cell.length_b   1.000
_cell.length_c   1.000
_cell.angle_alpha   90.00
_cell.angle_beta   90.00
_cell.angle_gamma   90.00
#
_symmetry.space_group_name_H-M   'P 1'
#
loop_
_entity.id
_entity.type
_entity.pdbx_description
1 polymer ?
#
loop_
_entity_poly.entity_id
_entity_poly.type
_entity_poly.pdbx_seq_one_letter_code
_entity_poly.pdbx_strand_id
1 'polypeptide(L)'
;MKLIVFAKMFQKLPLSEFGKIMADIGFEGVDLTVRPGGYINPEEVKEKLPEAIEILNSKGLSVPMITTSITDANEPYAEETFKVASECGVKYLKLGYWMYRGFGLLRSQMEDVRRKLEKIQELSRKYGVTAGVHIHSGMYMSAEPAIL
;
A
#
# COMPACT_ATOMS: atom_id res chain seq x y z
N MET A 1 -13.93 10.29 -13.45
CA MET A 1 -13.57 9.95 -12.06
C MET A 1 -13.68 8.44 -11.95
N LYS A 2 -12.67 7.73 -11.42
CA LYS A 2 -12.74 6.27 -11.26
C LYS A 2 -13.16 5.91 -9.83
N LEU A 3 -14.09 4.98 -9.68
CA LEU A 3 -14.44 4.43 -8.36
C LEU A 3 -13.57 3.21 -8.02
N ILE A 4 -12.79 3.31 -6.95
CA ILE A 4 -11.83 2.28 -6.53
C ILE A 4 -12.27 1.69 -5.18
N VAL A 5 -12.35 0.37 -5.07
CA VAL A 5 -12.70 -0.32 -3.82
C VAL A 5 -11.45 -0.71 -3.02
N PHE A 6 -11.46 -0.46 -1.72
CA PHE A 6 -10.43 -0.98 -0.82
C PHE A 6 -10.70 -2.44 -0.44
N ALA A 7 -9.79 -3.33 -0.78
CA ALA A 7 -10.00 -4.78 -0.73
C ALA A 7 -10.04 -5.39 0.70
N LYS A 8 -9.66 -4.63 1.73
CA LYS A 8 -9.46 -5.13 3.12
C LYS A 8 -10.62 -5.96 3.66
N MET A 9 -11.86 -5.54 3.44
CA MET A 9 -13.04 -6.21 4.03
C MET A 9 -13.37 -7.55 3.36
N PHE A 10 -12.74 -7.85 2.22
CA PHE A 10 -13.09 -8.97 1.36
C PHE A 10 -12.00 -10.03 1.26
N GLN A 11 -10.86 -9.87 1.94
CA GLN A 11 -9.67 -10.73 1.84
C GLN A 11 -9.90 -12.23 2.11
N LYS A 12 -11.04 -12.62 2.69
CA LYS A 12 -11.43 -14.03 2.87
C LYS A 12 -12.06 -14.65 1.61
N LEU A 13 -12.51 -13.84 0.67
CA LEU A 13 -13.05 -14.29 -0.61
C LEU A 13 -11.89 -14.58 -1.58
N PRO A 14 -12.00 -15.64 -2.39
CA PRO A 14 -11.09 -15.83 -3.53
C PRO A 14 -11.06 -14.57 -4.41
N LEU A 15 -9.86 -14.13 -4.82
CA LEU A 15 -9.69 -12.85 -5.51
C LEU A 15 -10.53 -12.73 -6.79
N SER A 16 -10.67 -13.83 -7.55
CA SER A 16 -11.49 -13.87 -8.77
C SER A 16 -12.98 -13.66 -8.49
N GLU A 17 -13.49 -14.21 -7.38
CA GLU A 17 -14.88 -14.01 -6.94
C GLU A 17 -15.10 -12.57 -6.48
N PHE A 18 -14.20 -12.05 -5.64
CA PHE A 18 -14.19 -10.65 -5.25
C PHE A 18 -14.20 -9.72 -6.47
N GLY A 19 -13.31 -9.95 -7.44
CA GLY A 19 -13.23 -9.14 -8.65
C GLY A 19 -14.53 -9.16 -9.46
N LYS A 20 -15.16 -10.34 -9.59
CA LYS A 20 -16.49 -10.43 -10.24
C LYS A 20 -17.53 -9.59 -9.51
N ILE A 21 -17.67 -9.74 -8.20
CA ILE A 21 -18.68 -9.02 -7.40
C ILE A 21 -18.46 -7.50 -7.51
N MET A 22 -17.21 -7.04 -7.41
CA MET A 22 -16.92 -5.60 -7.48
C MET A 22 -17.19 -5.00 -8.86
N ALA A 23 -16.90 -5.75 -9.93
CA ALA A 23 -17.27 -5.35 -11.29
C ALA A 23 -18.80 -5.30 -11.47
N ASP A 24 -19.53 -6.29 -10.96
CA ASP A 24 -21.01 -6.33 -11.02
C ASP A 24 -21.66 -5.16 -10.24
N ILE A 25 -21.03 -4.68 -9.16
CA ILE A 25 -21.47 -3.49 -8.39
C ILE A 25 -21.17 -2.18 -9.15
N GLY A 26 -20.21 -2.18 -10.07
CA GLY A 26 -19.82 -1.01 -10.86
C GLY A 26 -18.54 -0.30 -10.38
N PHE A 27 -17.67 -0.96 -9.61
CA PHE A 27 -16.32 -0.44 -9.36
C PHE A 27 -15.46 -0.54 -10.63
N GLU A 28 -14.48 0.36 -10.76
CA GLU A 28 -13.57 0.45 -11.91
C GLU A 28 -12.13 0.04 -11.57
N GLY A 29 -11.89 -0.28 -10.31
CA GLY A 29 -10.60 -0.79 -9.85
C GLY A 29 -10.53 -1.08 -8.36
N VAL A 30 -9.36 -1.52 -7.94
CA VAL A 30 -9.10 -2.05 -6.61
C VAL A 30 -7.86 -1.39 -6.00
N ASP A 31 -7.97 -1.00 -4.74
CA ASP A 31 -6.84 -0.81 -3.82
C ASP A 31 -6.57 -2.15 -3.13
N LEU A 32 -5.58 -2.87 -3.67
CA LEU A 32 -5.28 -4.25 -3.27
C LEU A 32 -4.36 -4.26 -2.03
N THR A 33 -4.57 -5.20 -1.12
CA THR A 33 -3.77 -5.29 0.10
C THR A 33 -2.52 -6.16 -0.11
N VAL A 34 -1.35 -5.53 -0.05
CA VAL A 34 -0.02 -6.16 -0.14
C VAL A 34 0.72 -5.91 1.18
N ARG A 35 0.37 -6.70 2.19
CA ARG A 35 0.85 -6.55 3.58
C ARG A 35 0.58 -7.85 4.35
N PRO A 36 1.17 -8.05 5.54
CA PRO A 36 0.89 -9.22 6.34
C PRO A 36 -0.62 -9.41 6.59
N GLY A 37 -1.13 -10.59 6.25
CA GLY A 37 -2.55 -10.92 6.34
C GLY A 37 -3.44 -10.18 5.33
N GLY A 38 -2.87 -9.62 4.26
CA GLY A 38 -3.57 -9.06 3.11
C GLY A 38 -4.05 -10.13 2.12
N TYR A 39 -4.46 -9.70 0.92
CA TYR A 39 -4.62 -10.62 -0.20
C TYR A 39 -3.29 -11.23 -0.65
N ILE A 40 -2.21 -10.47 -0.47
CA ILE A 40 -0.85 -10.86 -0.81
C ILE A 40 0.04 -10.51 0.39
N ASN A 41 0.81 -11.48 0.89
CA ASN A 41 1.85 -11.19 1.87
C ASN A 41 3.10 -10.61 1.18
N PRO A 42 3.89 -9.75 1.86
CA PRO A 42 5.05 -9.10 1.24
C PRO A 42 6.06 -10.06 0.61
N GLU A 43 6.28 -11.23 1.23
CA GLU A 43 7.20 -12.26 0.76
C GLU A 43 6.75 -12.94 -0.54
N GLU A 44 5.46 -12.84 -0.89
CA GLU A 44 4.88 -13.41 -2.10
C GLU A 44 4.72 -12.36 -3.21
N VAL A 45 5.10 -11.10 -2.97
CA VAL A 45 4.75 -9.97 -3.85
C VAL A 45 5.22 -10.16 -5.28
N LYS A 46 6.41 -10.73 -5.48
CA LYS A 46 7.02 -10.93 -6.79
C LYS A 46 6.18 -11.82 -7.69
N GLU A 47 5.56 -12.85 -7.13
CA GLU A 47 4.78 -13.85 -7.87
C GLU A 47 3.30 -13.48 -7.88
N LYS A 48 2.76 -13.10 -6.71
CA LYS A 48 1.32 -12.93 -6.51
C LYS A 48 0.76 -11.59 -6.97
N LEU A 49 1.56 -10.52 -6.98
CA LEU A 49 1.06 -9.22 -7.43
C LEU A 49 0.75 -9.20 -8.94
N PRO A 50 1.62 -9.70 -9.84
CA PRO A 50 1.28 -9.83 -11.26
C PRO A 50 0.04 -10.72 -11.50
N GLU A 51 -0.02 -11.90 -10.86
CA GLU A 51 -1.17 -12.82 -10.97
C GLU A 51 -2.48 -12.16 -10.54
N ALA A 52 -2.47 -11.46 -9.41
CA ALA A 52 -3.65 -10.78 -8.89
C ALA A 52 -4.13 -9.66 -9.82
N ILE A 53 -3.20 -8.91 -10.40
CA ILE A 53 -3.51 -7.84 -11.35
C ILE A 53 -4.11 -8.42 -12.64
N GLU A 54 -3.58 -9.53 -13.16
CA GLU A 54 -4.16 -10.21 -14.32
C GLU A 54 -5.59 -10.68 -14.05
N ILE A 55 -5.82 -11.31 -12.90
CA ILE A 55 -7.16 -11.74 -12.47
C ILE A 55 -8.12 -10.56 -12.45
N LEU A 56 -7.76 -9.45 -11.81
CA LEU A 56 -8.62 -8.27 -11.69
C LEU A 56 -8.85 -7.58 -13.04
N ASN A 57 -7.81 -7.45 -13.87
CA ASN A 57 -7.91 -6.88 -15.22
C ASN A 57 -8.85 -7.72 -16.11
N SER A 58 -8.84 -9.06 -15.99
CA SER A 58 -9.75 -9.95 -16.72
C SER A 58 -11.23 -9.71 -16.38
N LYS A 59 -11.52 -9.04 -15.25
CA LYS A 59 -12.85 -8.62 -14.80
C LYS A 59 -13.15 -7.16 -15.11
N GLY A 60 -12.27 -6.47 -15.83
CA GLY A 60 -12.39 -5.04 -16.13
C GLY A 60 -12.01 -4.12 -14.98
N LEU A 61 -11.37 -4.63 -13.93
CA LEU A 61 -10.94 -3.84 -12.77
C LEU A 61 -9.45 -3.51 -12.85
N SER A 62 -9.13 -2.21 -12.85
CA SER A 62 -7.74 -1.75 -12.77
C SER A 62 -7.18 -1.83 -11.33
N VAL A 63 -5.85 -1.88 -11.16
CA VAL A 63 -5.20 -1.82 -9.83
C VAL A 63 -4.29 -0.59 -9.76
N PRO A 64 -4.85 0.63 -9.58
CA PRO A 64 -4.04 1.84 -9.56
C PRO A 64 -3.24 2.02 -8.27
N MET A 65 -3.66 1.38 -7.17
CA MET A 65 -3.09 1.52 -5.84
C MET A 65 -2.96 0.16 -5.15
N ILE A 66 -1.92 0.02 -4.32
CA ILE A 66 -1.84 -1.03 -3.30
C ILE A 66 -1.67 -0.43 -1.91
N THR A 67 -2.26 -1.07 -0.91
CA THR A 67 -2.09 -0.74 0.50
C THR A 67 -1.08 -1.69 1.14
N THR A 68 0.02 -1.12 1.63
CA THR A 68 1.10 -1.85 2.28
C THR A 68 1.15 -1.62 3.78
N SER A 69 2.11 -2.25 4.45
CA SER A 69 2.50 -1.95 5.83
C SER A 69 3.90 -1.33 5.91
N ILE A 70 4.48 -0.89 4.79
CA ILE A 70 5.87 -0.45 4.71
C ILE A 70 6.05 0.84 5.49
N THR A 71 7.00 0.87 6.43
CA THR A 71 7.35 2.07 7.20
C THR A 71 8.82 2.46 7.13
N ASP A 72 9.66 1.62 6.52
CA ASP A 72 11.08 1.85 6.27
C ASP A 72 11.47 1.15 4.96
N ALA A 73 12.29 1.80 4.14
CA ALA A 73 12.80 1.22 2.89
C ALA A 73 13.70 -0.01 3.09
N ASN A 74 14.25 -0.19 4.30
CA ASN A 74 15.11 -1.32 4.66
C ASN A 74 14.34 -2.53 5.21
N GLU A 75 13.00 -2.43 5.32
CA GLU A 75 12.17 -3.59 5.68
C GLU A 75 12.29 -4.69 4.62
N PRO A 76 12.21 -5.98 5.02
CA PRO A 76 12.13 -7.08 4.08
C PRO A 76 11.04 -6.82 3.03
N TYR A 77 11.37 -7.08 1.76
CA TYR A 77 10.48 -6.96 0.60
C TYR A 77 9.98 -5.54 0.29
N ALA A 78 10.45 -4.48 0.97
CA ALA A 78 10.04 -3.10 0.69
C ALA A 78 10.45 -2.68 -0.73
N GLU A 79 11.73 -2.77 -1.06
CA GLU A 79 12.23 -2.45 -2.41
C GLU A 79 11.61 -3.33 -3.50
N GLU A 80 11.45 -4.63 -3.22
CA GLU A 80 10.81 -5.57 -4.16
C GLU A 80 9.35 -5.21 -4.41
N THR A 81 8.60 -4.81 -3.38
CA THR A 81 7.22 -4.33 -3.52
C THR A 81 7.14 -3.09 -4.42
N PHE A 82 8.04 -2.11 -4.23
CA PHE A 82 8.09 -0.91 -5.08
C PHE A 82 8.42 -1.26 -6.54
N LYS A 83 9.40 -2.13 -6.74
CA LYS A 83 9.81 -2.59 -8.07
C LYS A 83 8.67 -3.31 -8.80
N VAL A 84 8.09 -4.33 -8.19
CA VAL A 84 7.06 -5.16 -8.83
C VAL A 84 5.79 -4.35 -9.05
N ALA A 85 5.42 -3.47 -8.11
CA ALA A 85 4.31 -2.54 -8.30
C ALA A 85 4.50 -1.66 -9.54
N SER A 86 5.71 -1.09 -9.73
CA SER A 86 6.06 -0.33 -10.93
C SER A 86 5.96 -1.17 -12.20
N GLU A 87 6.52 -2.38 -12.21
CA GLU A 87 6.52 -3.28 -13.37
C GLU A 87 5.08 -3.67 -13.77
N CYS A 88 4.18 -3.79 -12.80
CA CYS A 88 2.76 -4.06 -13.03
C CYS A 88 1.91 -2.82 -13.32
N GLY A 89 2.52 -1.62 -13.36
CA GLY A 89 1.82 -0.36 -13.66
C GLY A 89 0.99 0.22 -12.50
N VAL A 90 1.18 -0.25 -11.27
CA VAL A 90 0.60 0.35 -10.06
C VAL A 90 1.25 1.70 -9.82
N LYS A 91 0.44 2.74 -9.63
CA LYS A 91 0.95 4.12 -9.48
C LYS A 91 1.15 4.54 -8.03
N TYR A 92 0.35 4.00 -7.12
CA TYR A 92 0.30 4.46 -5.74
C TYR A 92 0.51 3.33 -4.74
N LEU A 93 1.38 3.55 -3.76
CA LEU A 93 1.58 2.66 -2.62
C LEU A 93 1.18 3.39 -1.35
N LYS A 94 0.08 3.01 -0.72
CA LYS A 94 -0.29 3.56 0.57
C LYS A 94 0.53 2.88 1.66
N LEU A 95 1.33 3.68 2.38
CA LEU A 95 2.29 3.21 3.39
C LEU A 95 1.60 2.68 4.66
N GLY A 96 2.44 2.06 5.51
CA GLY A 96 2.10 1.68 6.88
C GLY A 96 1.99 2.89 7.81
N TYR A 97 2.05 2.62 9.12
CA TYR A 97 1.90 3.66 10.14
C TYR A 97 3.02 3.61 11.17
N TRP A 98 3.52 4.79 11.54
CA TRP A 98 4.42 4.96 12.68
C TRP A 98 3.60 5.28 13.93
N MET A 99 3.62 4.39 14.92
CA MET A 99 2.91 4.60 16.19
C MET A 99 3.66 5.60 17.07
N TYR A 100 2.93 6.54 17.68
CA TYR A 100 3.48 7.43 18.69
C TYR A 100 3.81 6.63 19.96
N ARG A 101 5.04 6.78 20.48
CA ARG A 101 5.56 5.97 21.59
C ARG A 101 5.43 6.66 22.96
N GLY A 102 4.78 7.81 23.02
CA GLY A 102 4.47 8.50 24.28
C GLY A 102 5.37 9.71 24.60
N PHE A 103 5.13 10.27 25.78
CA PHE A 103 5.67 11.56 26.22
C PHE A 103 7.21 11.61 26.16
N GLY A 104 7.76 12.76 25.77
CA GLY A 104 9.20 13.00 25.66
C GLY A 104 9.87 12.45 24.39
N LEU A 105 9.19 11.60 23.61
CA LEU A 105 9.76 10.97 22.41
C LEU A 105 9.39 11.65 21.09
N LEU A 106 8.51 12.67 21.13
CA LEU A 106 7.92 13.24 19.91
C LEU A 106 8.98 13.72 18.91
N ARG A 107 9.92 14.58 19.35
CA ARG A 107 10.95 15.15 18.47
C ARG A 107 11.84 14.09 17.84
N SER A 108 12.35 13.14 18.65
CA SER A 108 13.23 12.08 18.14
C SER A 108 12.48 11.10 17.24
N GLN A 109 11.18 10.85 17.49
CA GLN A 109 10.34 10.07 16.58
C GLN A 109 10.09 10.81 15.26
N MET A 110 9.83 12.12 15.28
CA MET A 110 9.68 12.91 14.06
C MET A 110 10.93 12.81 13.18
N GLU A 111 12.12 12.98 13.77
CA GLU A 111 13.39 12.84 13.06
C GLU A 111 13.59 11.44 12.49
N ASP A 112 13.19 10.39 13.23
CA ASP A 112 13.23 9.01 12.74
C ASP A 112 12.31 8.76 11.55
N VAL A 113 11.06 9.23 11.64
CA VAL A 113 10.08 9.09 10.55
C VAL A 113 10.53 9.86 9.31
N ARG A 114 11.11 11.06 9.46
CA ARG A 114 11.66 11.84 8.33
C ARG A 114 12.77 11.08 7.60
N ARG A 115 13.76 10.54 8.32
CA ARG A 115 14.83 9.73 7.72
C ARG A 115 14.29 8.51 6.98
N LYS A 116 13.26 7.86 7.51
CA LYS A 116 12.60 6.72 6.85
C LYS A 116 11.88 7.14 5.58
N LEU A 117 11.15 8.25 5.63
CA LEU A 117 10.46 8.82 4.48
C LEU A 117 11.42 9.28 3.39
N GLU A 118 12.60 9.82 3.72
CA GLU A 118 13.64 10.17 2.76
C GLU A 118 14.06 8.94 1.93
N LYS A 119 14.35 7.81 2.59
CA LYS A 119 14.70 6.56 1.91
C LYS A 119 13.53 5.98 1.09
N ILE A 120 12.30 6.07 1.60
CA ILE A 120 11.10 5.65 0.85
C ILE A 120 10.90 6.54 -0.39
N GLN A 121 11.19 7.83 -0.29
CA GLN A 121 11.14 8.76 -1.40
C GLN A 121 12.20 8.40 -2.45
N GLU A 122 13.38 7.93 -2.06
CA GLU A 122 14.38 7.42 -3.01
C GLU A 122 13.84 6.22 -3.81
N LEU A 123 13.21 5.25 -3.15
CA LEU A 123 12.53 4.13 -3.83
C LEU A 123 11.42 4.62 -4.77
N SER A 124 10.61 5.57 -4.31
CA SER A 124 9.54 6.18 -5.10
C SER A 124 10.09 6.78 -6.41
N ARG A 125 11.20 7.53 -6.33
CA ARG A 125 11.87 8.09 -7.53
C ARG A 125 12.48 7.01 -8.40
N LYS A 126 13.15 6.02 -7.81
CA LYS A 126 13.84 4.94 -8.53
C LYS A 126 12.87 4.13 -9.38
N TYR A 127 11.68 3.84 -8.86
CA TYR A 127 10.68 2.99 -9.51
C TYR A 127 9.50 3.78 -10.10
N GLY A 128 9.51 5.12 -10.07
CA GLY A 128 8.43 5.92 -10.66
C GLY A 128 7.04 5.69 -10.05
N VAL A 129 6.98 5.26 -8.78
CA VAL A 129 5.74 5.06 -8.02
C VAL A 129 5.59 6.13 -6.94
N THR A 130 4.36 6.43 -6.54
CA THR A 130 4.09 7.42 -5.50
C THR A 130 3.75 6.74 -4.18
N ALA A 131 4.62 6.88 -3.18
CA ALA A 131 4.31 6.48 -1.81
C ALA A 131 3.38 7.50 -1.14
N GLY A 132 2.19 7.05 -0.73
CA GLY A 132 1.18 7.86 -0.05
C GLY A 132 1.25 7.67 1.46
N VAL A 133 1.44 8.77 2.20
CA VAL A 133 1.30 8.79 3.66
C VAL A 133 -0.19 8.92 4.00
N HIS A 134 -0.71 7.94 4.73
CA HIS A 134 -2.13 7.93 5.12
C HIS A 134 -2.33 8.54 6.50
N ILE A 135 -3.27 9.47 6.60
CA ILE A 135 -3.76 10.02 7.86
C ILE A 135 -4.80 9.04 8.41
N HIS A 136 -4.56 8.50 9.60
CA HIS A 136 -5.46 7.52 10.22
C HIS A 136 -5.81 7.96 11.63
N SER A 137 -7.03 7.63 12.09
CA SER A 137 -7.44 7.86 13.46
C SER A 137 -6.58 7.03 14.43
N GLY A 138 -6.16 7.61 15.54
CA GLY A 138 -5.38 6.92 16.58
C GLY A 138 -4.04 7.58 16.84
N MET A 139 -3.21 6.93 17.66
CA MET A 139 -1.90 7.43 18.07
C MET A 139 -0.83 7.16 17.01
N TYR A 140 -1.03 7.70 15.80
CA TYR A 140 -0.07 7.62 14.72
C TYR A 140 0.61 8.96 14.51
N MET A 141 1.90 8.93 14.18
CA MET A 141 2.68 10.13 13.90
C MET A 141 2.10 10.92 12.71
N SER A 142 1.46 10.24 11.75
CA SER A 142 0.81 10.85 10.59
C SER A 142 -0.61 11.38 10.83
N ALA A 143 -1.16 11.20 12.03
CA ALA A 143 -2.52 11.64 12.36
C ALA A 143 -2.61 13.15 12.62
N GLU A 144 -1.48 13.79 12.91
CA GLU A 144 -1.39 15.23 13.16
C GLU A 144 -0.47 15.86 12.10
N PRO A 145 -0.99 16.69 11.19
CA PRO A 145 -0.19 17.28 10.10
C PRO A 145 0.97 18.15 10.61
N ALA A 146 0.91 18.67 11.84
CA ALA A 146 2.03 19.41 12.41
C ALA A 146 3.26 18.53 12.79
N ILE A 147 3.12 17.20 12.76
CA ILE A 147 4.13 16.25 13.23
C ILE A 147 5.03 15.71 12.10
N LEU A 148 4.64 15.83 10.82
CA LEU A 148 5.45 15.36 9.68
C LEU A 148 6.19 16.49 8.98
#